data_AF-A0A257Y5Q9-F1
#
_entry.id   AF-A0A257Y5Q9-F1
#
_cell.length_a   1.000
_cell.length_b   1.000
_cell.length_c   1.000
_cell.angle_alpha   90.00
_cell.angle_beta   90.00
_cell.angle_gamma   90.00
#
_symmetry.space_group_name_H-M   'P 1'
#
loop_
_entity.id
_entity.type
_entity.pdbx_description
1 polymer ?
#
loop_
_entity_poly.entity_id
_entity_poly.type
_entity_poly.pdbx_seq_one_letter_code
_entity_poly.pdbx_strand_id
1 'polypeptide(L)'
;MKTAEPVRRGSGDAPTHPGLLGRPLDFISEDHLRERQICAVIDAIALAAHLDRLSALTVLRFLNEELNVHLRDEAEDLFPLLAKRCTAEDCIESAINRIRIDQNEALRLLPDVRATLADCLDAGSDLSAEGRAMLTSFAGHVRRHLVAENAILLPIARARLTRADLARLSA
;
A
#
# COMPACT_ATOMS: atom_id res chain seq x y z
N MET A 1 23.80 24.23 5.15
CA MET A 1 22.66 23.46 5.68
C MET A 1 21.48 23.65 4.74
N LYS A 2 21.12 22.65 3.93
CA LYS A 2 19.87 22.68 3.17
C LYS A 2 18.75 22.34 4.16
N THR A 3 17.90 23.31 4.47
CA THR A 3 16.61 23.10 5.13
C THR A 3 15.84 22.07 4.32
N ALA A 4 15.56 20.90 4.89
CA ALA A 4 14.63 19.95 4.32
C ALA A 4 13.27 20.65 4.19
N GLU A 5 12.68 20.63 3.00
CA GLU A 5 11.30 21.09 2.83
C GLU A 5 10.39 20.32 3.79
N PRO A 6 9.40 20.98 4.41
CA PRO A 6 8.45 20.28 5.26
C PRO A 6 7.77 19.21 4.41
N VAL A 7 7.77 17.96 4.90
CA VAL A 7 7.02 16.85 4.30
C VAL A 7 5.59 17.34 4.09
N ARG A 8 5.21 17.55 2.82
CA ARG A 8 3.87 18.02 2.48
C ARG A 8 2.92 16.87 2.78
N ARG A 9 1.93 17.09 3.67
CA ARG A 9 0.83 16.13 3.88
C ARG A 9 0.22 15.76 2.52
N GLY A 10 -0.08 14.47 2.30
CA GLY A 10 -0.60 13.97 1.03
C GLY A 10 0.42 13.73 -0.08
N SER A 11 1.73 13.78 0.20
CA SER A 11 2.78 13.41 -0.77
C SER A 11 3.03 11.90 -0.86
N GLY A 12 2.79 11.15 0.22
CA GLY A 12 3.18 9.74 0.33
C GLY A 12 4.70 9.53 0.51
N ASP A 13 5.48 10.59 0.73
CA ASP A 13 6.95 10.50 0.81
C ASP A 13 7.45 9.98 2.18
N ALA A 14 6.62 10.09 3.21
CA ALA A 14 6.93 9.65 4.57
C ALA A 14 5.81 8.75 5.13
N PRO A 15 6.10 7.96 6.19
CA PRO A 15 5.06 7.18 6.87
C PRO A 15 3.88 8.05 7.30
N THR A 16 2.68 7.46 7.28
CA THR A 16 1.43 8.14 7.63
C THR A 16 1.50 8.70 9.06
N HIS A 17 1.06 9.95 9.21
CA HIS A 17 1.20 10.66 10.48
C HIS A 17 0.19 10.16 11.53
N PRO A 18 0.63 9.72 12.74
CA PRO A 18 -0.26 9.16 13.77
C PRO A 18 -1.37 10.10 14.24
N GLY A 19 -1.19 11.41 14.09
CA GLY A 19 -2.25 12.41 14.30
C GLY A 19 -3.50 12.25 13.42
N LEU A 20 -3.51 11.34 12.44
CA LEU A 20 -4.71 10.95 11.67
C LEU A 20 -5.48 9.78 12.27
N LEU A 21 -5.00 9.14 13.35
CA LEU A 21 -5.67 7.99 13.96
C LEU A 21 -7.12 8.27 14.34
N GLY A 22 -7.46 9.50 14.78
CA GLY A 22 -8.85 9.92 15.04
C GLY A 22 -9.72 10.15 13.80
N ARG A 23 -9.16 9.94 12.60
CA ARG A 23 -9.79 10.09 11.27
C ARG A 23 -9.37 8.88 10.40
N PRO A 24 -9.87 7.67 10.72
CA PRO A 24 -9.29 6.42 10.22
C PRO A 24 -9.38 6.28 8.70
N LEU A 25 -10.46 6.74 8.06
CA LEU A 25 -10.56 6.71 6.59
C LEU A 25 -9.57 7.67 5.91
N ASP A 26 -9.16 8.74 6.59
CA ASP A 26 -8.13 9.65 6.08
C ASP A 26 -6.72 9.09 6.35
N PHE A 27 -6.53 8.38 7.46
CA PHE A 27 -5.31 7.61 7.71
C PHE A 27 -5.07 6.58 6.60
N ILE A 28 -6.07 5.73 6.32
CA ILE A 28 -6.04 4.73 5.24
C ILE A 28 -5.81 5.39 3.87
N SER A 29 -6.46 6.53 3.60
CA SER A 29 -6.22 7.27 2.35
C SER A 29 -4.77 7.75 2.22
N GLU A 30 -4.11 8.14 3.31
CA GLU A 30 -2.69 8.53 3.29
C GLU A 30 -1.75 7.32 3.15
N ASP A 31 -2.08 6.17 3.76
CA ASP A 31 -1.36 4.91 3.51
C ASP A 31 -1.41 4.54 2.02
N HIS A 32 -2.55 4.69 1.36
CA HIS A 32 -2.66 4.45 -0.08
C HIS A 32 -1.78 5.40 -0.91
N LEU A 33 -1.62 6.66 -0.48
CA LEU A 33 -0.71 7.60 -1.14
C LEU A 33 0.75 7.18 -0.95
N ARG A 34 1.09 6.72 0.26
CA ARG A 34 2.41 6.16 0.58
C ARG A 34 2.72 4.93 -0.28
N GLU A 35 1.79 3.99 -0.38
CA GLU A 35 1.92 2.80 -1.22
C GLU A 35 2.08 3.12 -2.70
N ARG A 36 1.29 4.06 -3.21
CA ARG A 36 1.39 4.54 -4.59
C ARG A 36 2.78 5.11 -4.88
N GLN A 37 3.31 5.90 -3.94
CA GLN A 37 4.64 6.49 -4.07
C GLN A 37 5.72 5.40 -4.06
N ILE A 38 5.61 4.40 -3.18
CA ILE A 38 6.52 3.25 -3.18
C ILE A 38 6.45 2.46 -4.48
N CYS A 39 5.26 2.27 -5.05
CA CYS A 39 5.14 1.64 -6.38
C CYS A 39 5.90 2.43 -7.45
N ALA A 40 5.85 3.77 -7.41
CA ALA A 40 6.62 4.60 -8.34
C ALA A 40 8.14 4.42 -8.15
N VAL A 41 8.61 4.28 -6.92
CA VAL A 41 10.02 3.95 -6.63
C VAL A 41 10.38 2.55 -7.14
N ILE A 42 9.51 1.56 -6.97
CA ILE A 42 9.71 0.19 -7.48
C ILE A 42 9.85 0.18 -9.00
N ASP A 43 8.98 0.91 -9.72
CA ASP A 43 9.07 1.02 -11.18
C ASP A 43 10.38 1.70 -11.61
N ALA A 44 10.79 2.76 -10.90
CA ALA A 44 12.05 3.45 -11.19
C ALA A 44 13.25 2.51 -11.03
N ILE A 45 13.26 1.70 -9.97
CA ILE A 45 14.26 0.64 -9.75
C ILE A 45 14.23 -0.39 -10.91
N ALA A 46 13.04 -0.85 -11.30
CA ALA A 46 12.88 -1.85 -12.35
C ALA A 46 13.35 -1.34 -13.73
N LEU A 47 13.25 -0.04 -13.99
CA LEU A 47 13.68 0.60 -15.24
C LEU A 47 15.16 1.03 -15.25
N ALA A 48 15.76 1.28 -14.08
CA ALA A 48 17.11 1.81 -13.98
C ALA A 48 18.18 0.79 -14.39
N ALA A 49 19.17 1.20 -15.19
CA ALA A 49 20.29 0.31 -15.56
C ALA A 49 21.02 -0.22 -14.32
N HIS A 50 21.23 0.66 -13.33
CA HIS A 50 21.88 0.34 -12.07
C HIS A 50 20.93 0.46 -10.88
N LEU A 51 21.11 -0.41 -9.89
CA LEU A 51 20.31 -0.36 -8.66
C LEU A 51 20.70 0.86 -7.82
N ASP A 52 19.74 1.76 -7.60
CA ASP A 52 19.90 2.82 -6.62
C ASP A 52 19.70 2.28 -5.19
N ARG A 53 20.79 2.27 -4.41
CA ARG A 53 20.82 1.71 -3.06
C ARG A 53 19.81 2.39 -2.12
N LEU A 54 19.64 3.70 -2.21
CA LEU A 54 18.73 4.43 -1.32
C LEU A 54 17.27 4.12 -1.62
N SER A 55 16.91 4.01 -2.90
CA SER A 55 15.58 3.60 -3.34
C SER A 55 15.27 2.18 -2.90
N ALA A 56 16.19 1.23 -3.10
CA ALA A 56 16.02 -0.16 -2.68
C ALA A 56 15.81 -0.29 -1.16
N LEU A 57 16.60 0.41 -0.35
CA LEU A 57 16.43 0.45 1.10
C LEU A 57 15.10 1.10 1.53
N THR A 58 14.66 2.13 0.81
CA THR A 58 13.37 2.79 1.07
C THR A 58 12.20 1.83 0.81
N VAL A 59 12.25 1.08 -0.29
CA VAL A 59 11.26 0.04 -0.60
C VAL A 59 11.28 -1.06 0.46
N LEU A 60 12.46 -1.61 0.78
CA LEU A 60 12.57 -2.68 1.77
C LEU A 60 12.04 -2.27 3.15
N ARG A 61 12.34 -1.05 3.61
CA ARG A 61 11.79 -0.53 4.88
C ARG A 61 10.27 -0.52 4.84
N PHE A 62 9.68 0.09 3.81
CA PHE A 62 8.23 0.14 3.66
C PHE A 62 7.60 -1.26 3.63
N LEU A 63 8.15 -2.16 2.81
CA LEU A 63 7.62 -3.51 2.68
C LEU A 63 7.66 -4.27 4.02
N ASN A 64 8.73 -4.11 4.80
CA ASN A 64 8.93 -4.84 6.05
C ASN A 64 8.16 -4.25 7.25
N GLU A 65 7.97 -2.94 7.28
CA GLU A 65 7.47 -2.24 8.48
C GLU A 65 6.05 -1.71 8.32
N GLU A 66 5.64 -1.34 7.10
CA GLU A 66 4.40 -0.59 6.86
C GLU A 66 3.34 -1.47 6.17
N LEU A 67 3.67 -2.11 5.03
CA LEU A 67 2.68 -2.78 4.16
C LEU A 67 1.83 -3.84 4.87
N ASN A 68 2.47 -4.74 5.62
CA ASN A 68 1.75 -5.83 6.29
C ASN A 68 0.81 -5.35 7.40
N VAL A 69 1.11 -4.21 8.02
CA VAL A 69 0.24 -3.60 9.03
C VAL A 69 -1.01 -3.09 8.34
N HIS A 70 -0.85 -2.30 7.28
CA HIS A 70 -1.96 -1.76 6.49
C HIS A 70 -2.91 -2.86 5.98
N LEU A 71 -2.38 -3.88 5.29
CA LEU A 71 -3.19 -4.97 4.74
C LEU A 71 -3.95 -5.75 5.83
N ARG A 72 -3.37 -5.86 7.03
CA ARG A 72 -4.05 -6.49 8.17
C ARG A 72 -5.20 -5.62 8.67
N ASP A 73 -4.98 -4.33 8.84
CA ASP A 73 -6.01 -3.39 9.31
C ASP A 73 -7.21 -3.38 8.34
N GLU A 74 -6.96 -3.49 7.04
CA GLU A 74 -8.03 -3.67 6.06
C GLU A 74 -8.79 -5.00 6.22
N ALA A 75 -8.04 -6.10 6.28
CA ALA A 75 -8.62 -7.45 6.29
C ALA A 75 -9.36 -7.79 7.59
N GLU A 76 -8.85 -7.35 8.73
CA GLU A 76 -9.36 -7.67 10.06
C GLU A 76 -10.41 -6.66 10.54
N ASP A 77 -10.36 -5.41 10.06
CA ASP A 77 -11.25 -4.35 10.53
C ASP A 77 -12.11 -3.69 9.46
N LEU A 78 -11.52 -3.07 8.43
CA LEU A 78 -12.30 -2.30 7.46
C LEU A 78 -13.26 -3.18 6.66
N PHE A 79 -12.78 -4.28 6.07
CA PHE A 79 -13.59 -5.15 5.22
C PHE A 79 -14.75 -5.79 5.99
N PRO A 80 -14.57 -6.34 7.21
CA PRO A 80 -15.68 -6.87 7.99
C PRO A 80 -16.73 -5.82 8.37
N LEU A 81 -16.31 -4.59 8.70
CA LEU A 81 -17.25 -3.51 9.01
C LEU A 81 -18.08 -3.12 7.78
N LEU A 82 -17.47 -3.05 6.61
CA LEU A 82 -18.17 -2.74 5.37
C LEU A 82 -19.14 -3.85 4.97
N ALA A 83 -18.74 -5.12 5.07
CA ALA A 83 -19.62 -6.25 4.81
C ALA A 83 -20.85 -6.24 5.73
N LYS A 84 -20.71 -5.76 6.97
CA LYS A 84 -21.82 -5.62 7.92
C LYS A 84 -22.74 -4.41 7.63
N ARG A 85 -22.20 -3.32 7.09
CA ARG A 85 -22.92 -2.02 6.96
C ARG A 85 -23.54 -1.78 5.60
N CYS A 86 -23.00 -2.39 4.55
CA CYS A 86 -23.48 -2.20 3.20
C CYS A 86 -24.73 -3.02 2.92
N THR A 87 -25.55 -2.54 1.98
CA THR A 87 -26.69 -3.26 1.45
C THR A 87 -26.30 -4.01 0.17
N ALA A 88 -27.19 -4.85 -0.35
CA ALA A 88 -26.93 -5.60 -1.59
C ALA A 88 -26.67 -4.66 -2.79
N GLU A 89 -27.35 -3.51 -2.82
CA GLU A 89 -27.20 -2.50 -3.88
C GLU A 89 -25.81 -1.88 -3.93
N ASP A 90 -25.08 -1.85 -2.80
CA ASP A 90 -23.71 -1.34 -2.74
C ASP A 90 -22.70 -2.30 -3.41
N CYS A 91 -23.08 -3.57 -3.63
CA CYS A 91 -22.23 -4.59 -4.24
C CYS A 91 -20.85 -4.76 -3.57
N ILE A 92 -20.76 -4.48 -2.25
CA ILE A 92 -19.45 -4.35 -1.57
C ILE A 92 -18.64 -5.64 -1.54
N GLU A 93 -19.29 -6.80 -1.43
CA GLU A 93 -18.60 -8.09 -1.35
C GLU A 93 -17.84 -8.39 -2.65
N SER A 94 -18.42 -8.02 -3.79
CA SER A 94 -17.77 -8.15 -5.10
C SER A 94 -16.52 -7.26 -5.19
N ALA A 95 -16.62 -6.01 -4.70
CA ALA A 95 -15.49 -5.09 -4.65
C ALA A 95 -14.37 -5.61 -3.74
N ILE A 96 -14.70 -6.07 -2.52
CA ILE A 96 -13.73 -6.65 -1.57
C ILE A 96 -13.07 -7.90 -2.18
N ASN A 97 -13.84 -8.78 -2.82
CA ASN A 97 -13.28 -9.97 -3.45
C ASN A 97 -12.27 -9.64 -4.56
N ARG A 98 -12.56 -8.64 -5.39
CA ARG A 98 -11.63 -8.17 -6.42
C ARG A 98 -10.35 -7.59 -5.82
N ILE A 99 -10.49 -6.76 -4.78
CA ILE A 99 -9.36 -6.18 -4.03
C ILE A 99 -8.47 -7.31 -3.47
N ARG A 100 -9.07 -8.29 -2.79
CA ARG A 100 -8.34 -9.43 -2.21
C ARG A 100 -7.59 -10.25 -3.24
N ILE A 101 -8.09 -10.42 -4.45
CA ILE A 101 -7.36 -11.13 -5.52
C ILE A 101 -6.04 -10.42 -5.81
N ASP A 102 -6.07 -9.10 -6.00
CA ASP A 102 -4.86 -8.33 -6.28
C ASP A 102 -3.92 -8.24 -5.05
N GLN A 103 -4.47 -8.09 -3.84
CA GLN A 103 -3.67 -8.14 -2.60
C GLN A 103 -2.98 -9.50 -2.43
N ASN A 104 -3.69 -10.61 -2.68
CA ASN A 104 -3.13 -11.95 -2.56
C ASN A 104 -2.00 -12.21 -3.56
N GLU A 105 -2.13 -11.76 -4.80
CA GLU A 105 -1.04 -11.86 -5.77
C GLU A 105 0.18 -11.01 -5.38
N ALA A 106 -0.04 -9.81 -4.83
CA ALA A 106 1.05 -8.99 -4.30
C ALA A 106 1.75 -9.69 -3.12
N LEU A 107 0.99 -10.23 -2.17
CA LEU A 107 1.50 -10.98 -1.03
C LEU A 107 2.25 -12.25 -1.44
N ARG A 108 1.81 -12.93 -2.50
CA ARG A 108 2.51 -14.10 -3.05
C ARG A 108 3.89 -13.74 -3.59
N LEU A 109 4.04 -12.57 -4.22
CA LEU A 109 5.31 -12.07 -4.77
C LEU A 109 6.21 -11.41 -3.72
N LEU A 110 5.64 -10.97 -2.59
CA LEU A 110 6.33 -10.16 -1.59
C LEU A 110 7.63 -10.78 -1.04
N PRO A 111 7.71 -12.09 -0.71
CA PRO A 111 8.96 -12.69 -0.23
C PRO A 111 10.08 -12.59 -1.27
N ASP A 112 9.78 -12.87 -2.53
CA ASP A 112 10.76 -12.88 -3.62
C ASP A 112 11.23 -11.46 -3.97
N VAL A 113 10.32 -10.48 -3.93
CA VAL A 113 10.67 -9.05 -4.10
C VAL A 113 11.64 -8.60 -3.01
N ARG A 114 11.37 -8.96 -1.74
CA ARG A 114 12.26 -8.63 -0.62
C ARG A 114 13.62 -9.30 -0.76
N ALA A 115 13.65 -10.59 -1.07
CA ALA A 115 14.89 -11.34 -1.25
C ALA A 115 15.72 -10.76 -2.41
N THR A 116 15.10 -10.54 -3.57
CA THR A 116 15.77 -9.98 -4.75
C THR A 116 16.44 -8.63 -4.45
N LEU A 117 15.72 -7.72 -3.77
CA LEU A 117 16.28 -6.41 -3.41
C LEU A 117 17.41 -6.52 -2.38
N ALA A 118 17.26 -7.40 -1.38
CA ALA A 118 18.29 -7.61 -0.36
C ALA A 118 19.57 -8.23 -0.95
N ASP A 119 19.42 -9.26 -1.78
CA ASP A 119 20.55 -9.95 -2.42
C ASP A 119 21.35 -9.00 -3.32
N CYS A 120 20.68 -8.15 -4.10
CA CYS A 120 21.35 -7.13 -4.91
C CYS A 120 22.10 -6.10 -4.05
N LEU A 121 21.53 -5.70 -2.91
CA LEU A 121 22.16 -4.76 -1.98
C LEU A 121 23.39 -5.34 -1.28
N ASP A 122 23.36 -6.63 -0.97
CA ASP A 122 24.44 -7.35 -0.29
C ASP A 122 25.58 -7.68 -1.26
N ALA A 123 25.24 -8.12 -2.47
CA ALA A 123 26.22 -8.42 -3.52
C ALA A 123 26.78 -7.17 -4.23
N GLY A 124 26.11 -6.01 -4.09
CA GLY A 124 26.42 -4.80 -4.86
C GLY A 124 26.14 -4.97 -6.34
N SER A 125 25.12 -5.75 -6.70
CA SER A 125 24.76 -6.10 -8.07
C SER A 125 23.47 -5.41 -8.53
N ASP A 126 23.28 -5.37 -9.84
CA ASP A 126 22.06 -4.86 -10.48
C ASP A 126 20.98 -5.94 -10.62
N LEU A 127 19.73 -5.51 -10.82
CA LEU A 127 18.63 -6.44 -11.05
C LEU A 127 18.75 -7.20 -12.37
N SER A 128 18.49 -8.51 -12.29
CA SER A 128 18.28 -9.36 -13.47
C SER A 128 17.00 -8.96 -14.21
N ALA A 129 16.85 -9.42 -15.46
CA ALA A 129 15.62 -9.21 -16.23
C ALA A 129 14.38 -9.79 -15.54
N GLU A 130 14.54 -10.96 -14.89
CA GLU A 130 13.47 -11.60 -14.12
C GLU A 130 13.10 -10.78 -12.88
N GLY A 131 14.09 -10.30 -12.13
CA GLY A 131 13.85 -9.42 -10.97
C GLY A 131 13.08 -8.15 -11.36
N ARG A 132 13.44 -7.53 -12.49
CA ARG A 132 12.72 -6.35 -13.02
C ARG A 132 11.28 -6.66 -13.36
N ALA A 133 11.02 -7.78 -14.03
CA ALA A 133 9.67 -8.22 -14.37
C ALA A 133 8.84 -8.50 -13.10
N MET A 134 9.44 -9.14 -12.10
CA MET A 134 8.81 -9.44 -10.81
C MET A 134 8.42 -8.16 -10.05
N LEU A 135 9.33 -7.19 -9.93
CA LEU A 135 9.08 -5.90 -9.31
C LEU A 135 7.93 -5.15 -10.01
N THR A 136 7.95 -5.14 -11.35
CA THR A 136 6.89 -4.53 -12.16
C THR A 136 5.54 -5.20 -11.92
N SER A 137 5.51 -6.54 -11.85
CA SER A 137 4.30 -7.31 -11.59
C SER A 137 3.72 -7.00 -10.19
N PHE A 138 4.57 -7.01 -9.17
CA PHE A 138 4.20 -6.67 -7.79
C PHE A 138 3.58 -5.27 -7.71
N ALA A 139 4.26 -4.25 -8.24
CA ALA A 139 3.74 -2.88 -8.25
C ALA A 139 2.44 -2.76 -9.07
N GLY A 140 2.27 -3.57 -10.11
CA GLY A 140 1.02 -3.66 -10.88
C GLY A 140 -0.16 -4.17 -10.05
N HIS A 141 0.02 -5.21 -9.24
CA HIS A 141 -1.02 -5.73 -8.34
C HIS A 141 -1.37 -4.72 -7.26
N VAL A 142 -0.36 -4.07 -6.65
CA VAL A 142 -0.60 -3.04 -5.62
C VAL A 142 -1.46 -1.91 -6.17
N ARG A 143 -1.09 -1.35 -7.33
CA ARG A 143 -1.87 -0.28 -7.96
C ARG A 143 -3.32 -0.67 -8.27
N ARG A 144 -3.56 -1.91 -8.69
CA ARG A 144 -4.90 -2.35 -9.06
C ARG A 144 -5.83 -2.39 -7.85
N HIS A 145 -5.39 -2.92 -6.71
CA HIS A 145 -6.23 -2.90 -5.51
C HIS A 145 -6.40 -1.48 -4.97
N LEU A 146 -5.33 -0.67 -4.93
CA LEU A 146 -5.42 0.73 -4.49
C LEU A 146 -6.43 1.54 -5.33
N VAL A 147 -6.52 1.31 -6.63
CA VAL A 147 -7.53 1.98 -7.48
C VAL A 147 -8.95 1.58 -7.05
N ALA A 148 -9.19 0.29 -6.81
CA ALA A 148 -10.49 -0.19 -6.38
C ALA A 148 -10.84 0.32 -4.97
N GLU A 149 -9.90 0.32 -4.04
CA GLU A 149 -10.10 0.82 -2.68
C GLU A 149 -10.43 2.32 -2.70
N ASN A 150 -9.63 3.13 -3.40
CA ASN A 150 -9.82 4.58 -3.41
C ASN A 150 -11.06 5.01 -4.20
N ALA A 151 -11.39 4.35 -5.32
CA ALA A 151 -12.48 4.76 -6.20
C ALA A 151 -13.84 4.15 -5.82
N ILE A 152 -13.85 3.03 -5.08
CA ILE A 152 -15.08 2.29 -4.77
C ILE A 152 -15.23 2.13 -3.26
N LEU A 153 -14.26 1.49 -2.60
CA LEU A 153 -14.38 1.08 -1.21
C LEU A 153 -14.46 2.27 -0.24
N LEU A 154 -13.54 3.23 -0.32
CA LEU A 154 -13.50 4.39 0.57
C LEU A 154 -14.71 5.33 0.40
N PRO A 155 -15.21 5.62 -0.83
CA PRO A 155 -16.48 6.33 -0.99
C PRO A 155 -17.67 5.62 -0.31
N ILE A 156 -17.79 4.31 -0.47
CA ILE A 156 -18.84 3.52 0.21
C ILE A 156 -18.64 3.57 1.72
N ALA A 157 -17.40 3.44 2.21
CA ALA A 157 -17.10 3.53 3.63
C ALA A 157 -17.54 4.86 4.24
N ARG A 158 -17.27 5.98 3.56
CA ARG A 158 -17.72 7.31 4.00
C ARG A 158 -19.26 7.42 4.06
N ALA A 159 -19.96 6.73 3.16
CA ALA A 159 -21.43 6.76 3.10
C ALA A 159 -22.11 5.82 4.12
N ARG A 160 -21.49 4.67 4.42
CA ARG A 160 -22.11 3.58 5.20
C ARG A 160 -21.62 3.45 6.64
N LEU A 161 -20.38 3.84 6.94
CA LEU A 161 -19.84 3.69 8.28
C LEU A 161 -20.38 4.74 9.24
N THR A 162 -20.81 4.30 10.41
CA THR A 162 -21.28 5.18 11.48
C THR A 162 -20.11 5.73 12.30
N ARG A 163 -20.37 6.75 13.12
CA ARG A 163 -19.38 7.26 14.08
C ARG A 163 -18.82 6.18 15.01
N ALA A 164 -19.64 5.20 15.41
CA ALA A 164 -19.21 4.10 16.25
C ALA A 164 -18.26 3.14 15.51
N ASP A 165 -18.51 2.89 14.22
CA ASP A 165 -17.63 2.06 13.40
C ASP A 165 -16.28 2.76 13.19
N LEU A 166 -16.29 4.07 12.90
CA LEU A 166 -15.07 4.87 12.75
C LEU A 166 -14.26 4.92 14.06
N ALA A 167 -14.92 5.05 15.22
CA ALA A 167 -14.24 4.98 16.51
C ALA A 167 -13.57 3.62 16.73
N ARG A 168 -14.18 2.52 16.25
CA ARG A 168 -13.59 1.18 16.33
C ARG A 168 -12.35 1.03 15.45
N LEU A 169 -12.34 1.65 14.27
CA LEU A 169 -11.17 1.68 13.37
C LEU A 169 -10.01 2.54 13.90
N SER A 170 -10.24 3.32 14.96
CA SER A 170 -9.24 4.25 15.51
C SER A 170 -8.62 3.75 16.82
N ALA A 171 -9.05 2.59 17.32
CA ALA A 171 -8.74 2.05 18.64
C ALA A 171 -7.63 1.01 18.58
#